data_AF-A0A699JTY4-F1
#
_entry.id   AF-A0A699JTY4-F1
#
_cell.length_a   1.000
_cell.length_b   1.000
_cell.length_c   1.000
_cell.angle_alpha   90.00
_cell.angle_beta   90.00
_cell.angle_gamma   90.00
#
_symmetry.space_group_name_H-M   'P 1'
#
loop_
_entity.id
_entity.type
_entity.pdbx_description
1 polymer ?
#
loop_
_entity_poly.entity_id
_entity_poly.type
_entity_poly.pdbx_seq_one_letter_code
_entity_poly.pdbx_strand_id
1 'polypeptide(L)' 'MATTVGKAVMNGGGGGQKKTVLITGVSRGLGKALAIEMAKRGHFVIGASRSQPSLQSQLPDHLFFTADV' A
#
# COMPACT_ATOMS: atom_id res chain seq x y z
N MET A 1 -17.50 12.16 -5.06
CA MET A 1 -17.29 11.34 -3.84
C MET A 1 -15.82 11.50 -3.48
N ALA A 2 -15.52 12.10 -2.33
CA ALA A 2 -14.26 12.78 -2.04
C ALA A 2 -13.04 11.85 -2.01
N THR A 3 -12.02 12.14 -2.81
CA THR A 3 -10.67 11.57 -2.67
C THR A 3 -9.83 12.53 -1.86
N THR A 4 -9.95 12.48 -0.53
CA THR A 4 -9.05 13.22 0.35
C THR A 4 -7.73 12.45 0.43
N VAL A 5 -6.71 12.90 -0.29
CA VAL A 5 -5.34 12.43 -0.15
C VAL A 5 -4.79 13.03 1.15
N GLY A 6 -5.01 12.35 2.27
CA GLY A 6 -4.53 12.76 3.58
C GLY A 6 -3.01 12.66 3.67
N LYS A 7 -2.34 13.82 3.63
CA LYS A 7 -1.02 14.18 4.20
C LYS A 7 -0.09 13.01 4.62
N ALA A 8 0.79 12.57 3.73
CA ALA A 8 1.97 11.80 4.09
C ALA A 8 3.10 12.75 4.55
N VAL A 9 3.17 13.05 5.85
CA VAL A 9 4.40 13.58 6.46
C VAL A 9 5.32 12.38 6.71
N MET A 10 6.39 12.25 5.94
CA MET A 10 7.35 11.15 6.05
C MET A 10 8.60 11.59 6.82
N ASN A 11 8.72 11.14 8.07
CA ASN A 11 9.94 11.23 8.89
C ASN A 11 10.70 9.90 8.79
N GLY A 12 11.95 9.93 8.33
CA GLY A 12 12.82 8.76 8.21
C GLY A 12 13.92 8.74 9.28
N GLY A 13 13.79 7.89 10.30
CA GLY A 13 14.83 7.59 11.29
C GLY A 13 14.88 6.10 11.64
N GLY A 14 16.06 5.48 11.61
CA GLY A 14 16.23 4.04 11.82
C GLY A 14 15.86 3.57 13.23
N GLY A 15 15.12 2.46 13.30
CA GLY A 15 14.85 1.69 14.53
C GLY A 15 13.36 1.41 14.74
N GLY A 16 12.86 0.23 14.34
CA GLY A 16 11.49 -0.23 14.67
C GLY A 16 10.31 0.65 14.19
N GLN A 17 10.55 1.65 13.35
CA GLN A 17 9.53 2.60 12.91
C GLN A 17 8.71 2.10 11.72
N LYS A 18 7.42 2.44 11.71
CA LYS A 18 6.48 2.18 10.61
C LYS A 18 7.06 2.77 9.32
N LYS A 19 7.33 1.90 8.33
CA LYS A 19 7.89 2.30 7.03
C LYS A 19 6.79 2.46 5.98
N THR A 20 7.12 3.18 4.91
CA THR A 20 6.36 3.17 3.65
C THR A 20 6.96 2.12 2.71
N VAL A 21 6.13 1.25 2.15
CA VAL A 21 6.54 0.13 1.29
C VAL A 21 5.79 0.19 -0.04
N LEU A 22 6.53 0.20 -1.15
CA LEU A 22 5.96 0.09 -2.51
C LEU A 22 5.99 -1.37 -2.97
N ILE A 23 4.86 -1.89 -3.44
CA ILE A 23 4.71 -3.27 -3.92
C ILE A 23 4.10 -3.24 -5.33
N THR A 24 4.80 -3.82 -6.31
CA THR A 24 4.28 -4.04 -7.66
C THR A 24 3.65 -5.44 -7.78
N GLY A 25 2.70 -5.62 -8.69
CA GLY A 25 1.98 -6.90 -8.82
C GLY A 25 1.02 -7.19 -7.67
N VAL A 26 0.43 -6.16 -7.05
CA VAL A 26 -0.39 -6.28 -5.83
C VAL A 26 -1.79 -6.87 -6.06
N SER A 27 -2.25 -7.04 -7.29
CA SER A 27 -3.62 -7.49 -7.58
C SER A 27 -3.90 -8.96 -7.23
N ARG A 28 -2.87 -9.81 -7.10
CA ARG A 28 -3.02 -11.26 -6.80
C ARG A 28 -1.72 -11.89 -6.28
N GLY A 29 -1.82 -13.15 -5.86
CA GLY A 29 -0.67 -13.98 -5.48
C GLY A 29 0.17 -13.38 -4.34
N LEU A 30 1.49 -13.48 -4.47
CA LEU A 30 2.44 -13.05 -3.44
C LEU A 30 2.41 -11.54 -3.18
N GLY A 31 2.25 -10.71 -4.21
CA GLY A 31 2.18 -9.25 -4.04
C GLY A 31 1.00 -8.84 -3.16
N LYS A 32 -0.17 -9.46 -3.36
CA LYS A 32 -1.34 -9.27 -2.50
C LYS A 32 -1.08 -9.73 -1.06
N ALA A 33 -0.53 -10.94 -0.88
CA ALA A 33 -0.23 -11.48 0.45
C ALA A 33 0.78 -10.61 1.21
N LEU A 34 1.81 -10.12 0.51
CA LEU A 34 2.82 -9.23 1.06
C LEU A 34 2.23 -7.88 1.48
N ALA A 35 1.36 -7.28 0.67
CA ALA A 35 0.70 -6.02 1.02
C ALA A 35 -0.13 -6.14 2.30
N ILE A 36 -0.89 -7.24 2.44
CA ILE A 36 -1.67 -7.51 3.65
C ILE A 36 -0.76 -7.70 4.87
N GLU A 37 0.33 -8.46 4.73
CA GLU A 37 1.25 -8.72 5.84
C GLU A 37 1.99 -7.45 6.28
N MET A 38 2.45 -6.62 5.33
CA MET A 38 3.11 -5.35 5.63
C MET A 38 2.15 -4.37 6.31
N ALA A 39 0.90 -4.32 5.86
CA ALA A 39 -0.15 -3.53 6.51
C ALA A 39 -0.43 -4.00 7.94
N LYS A 40 -0.54 -5.32 8.18
CA LYS A 40 -0.70 -5.89 9.52
C LYS A 40 0.45 -5.56 10.46
N ARG A 41 1.68 -5.45 9.94
CA ARG A 41 2.87 -5.01 10.68
C ARG A 41 2.90 -3.49 10.93
N GLY A 42 1.88 -2.76 10.48
CA GLY A 42 1.73 -1.32 10.70
C GLY A 42 2.50 -0.46 9.69
N HIS A 43 2.96 -1.03 8.58
CA HIS A 43 3.61 -0.27 7.51
C HIS A 43 2.56 0.37 6.60
N PHE A 44 2.86 1.57 6.09
CA PHE A 44 2.05 2.18 5.05
C PHE A 44 2.40 1.51 3.71
N VAL A 45 1.39 1.04 2.99
CA VAL A 45 1.59 0.26 1.76
C VAL A 45 1.11 1.09 0.58
N ILE A 46 1.96 1.19 -0.43
CA ILE A 46 1.64 1.69 -1.75
C ILE A 46 1.67 0.49 -2.69
N GLY A 47 0.57 0.16 -3.34
CA GLY A 47 0.47 -0.98 -4.23
C GLY A 47 0.17 -0.56 -5.67
N ALA A 48 0.86 -1.18 -6.63
CA ALA A 48 0.68 -0.95 -8.06
C ALA A 48 0.45 -2.26 -8.83
N SER A 49 -0.46 -2.27 -9.80
CA SER A 49 -0.61 -3.37 -10.76
C SER A 49 -1.34 -2.97 -12.04
N ARG A 50 -1.23 -3.77 -13.10
CA ARG A 50 -1.94 -3.53 -14.38
C ARG A 50 -3.46 -3.69 -14.31
N SER A 51 -3.94 -4.51 -13.37
CA SER A 51 -5.36 -4.66 -13.08
C SER A 51 -5.71 -4.00 -11.75
N GLN A 52 -6.97 -3.58 -11.60
CA GLN A 52 -7.44 -2.90 -10.40
C GLN A 52 -7.26 -3.80 -9.14
N PRO A 53 -6.49 -3.35 -8.14
CA PRO A 53 -6.34 -4.10 -6.89
C PRO A 53 -7.64 -4.11 -6.08
N SER A 54 -8.09 -5.29 -5.64
CA SER A 54 -9.26 -5.43 -4.76
C SER A 54 -8.94 -5.21 -3.27
N LEU A 55 -7.80 -4.60 -2.93
CA LEU A 55 -7.34 -4.44 -1.55
C LEU A 55 -7.85 -3.19 -0.85
N GLN A 56 -8.35 -2.17 -1.57
CA GLN A 56 -8.76 -0.90 -0.94
C GLN A 56 -9.83 -1.08 0.15
N SER A 57 -10.73 -2.05 0.01
CA SER A 57 -11.75 -2.35 1.02
C SER A 57 -11.19 -3.05 2.26
N GLN A 58 -10.09 -3.79 2.13
CA GLN A 58 -9.45 -4.51 3.23
C GLN A 58 -8.43 -3.63 3.95
N LEU A 59 -7.84 -2.68 3.23
CA LEU A 59 -6.72 -1.84 3.65
C LEU A 59 -7.03 -0.37 3.29
N PRO A 60 -8.00 0.27 3.97
CA PRO A 60 -8.50 1.60 3.59
C PRO A 60 -7.46 2.70 3.79
N ASP A 61 -6.56 2.55 4.76
CA ASP A 61 -5.50 3.52 5.08
C ASP A 61 -4.25 3.33 4.20
N HIS A 62 -4.37 2.65 3.08
CA HIS A 62 -3.27 2.35 2.15
C HIS A 62 -3.61 2.84 0.74
N LEU A 63 -2.59 3.03 -0.08
CA LEU A 63 -2.74 3.55 -1.44
C LEU A 63 -2.59 2.43 -2.47
N PHE A 64 -3.62 2.17 -3.27
CA PHE A 64 -3.55 1.23 -4.38
C PHE A 64 -3.90 1.92 -5.70
N PHE A 65 -3.09 1.72 -6.72
CA PHE A 65 -3.32 2.32 -8.04
C PHE A 65 -3.05 1.34 -9.18
N THR A 66 -3.65 1.62 -10.33
CA THR A 66 -3.36 0.91 -11.58
C THR A 66 -2.17 1.57 -12.26
N ALA A 67 -1.19 0.78 -12.67
CA ALA A 67 -0.03 1.24 -13.43
C ALA A 67 0.03 0.49 -14.76
N ASP A 68 0.13 1.25 -15.86
CA ASP A 68 0.46 0.72 -17.17
C ASP A 68 1.99 0.65 -17.28
N VAL A 69 2.53 -0.53 -17.62
CA VAL A 69 3.98 -0.84 -17.63
C VAL A 69 4.36 -1.65 -18.85
#